data_AF-A0A252AJX3-F1
#
_entry.id   AF-A0A252AJX3-F1
#
_cell.length_a   1.000
_cell.length_b   1.000
_cell.length_c   1.000
_cell.angle_alpha   90.00
_cell.angle_beta   90.00
_cell.angle_gamma   90.00
#
_symmetry.space_group_name_H-M   'P 1'
#
loop_
_entity.id
_entity.type
_entity.pdbx_description
1 polymer ?
#
loop_
_entity_poly.entity_id
_entity_poly.type
_entity_poly.pdbx_seq_one_letter_code
_entity_poly.pdbx_strand_id
1 'polypeptide(L)'
;MRARRLHPGALAKDTALQHGATNRAGDAAYRAAMRDLQDTYWLEVCAALGIRRFGFSRRRMTRAEWHKEKIVRNCSRAADVKLGEDMQRVKTAAAELLKWQQDLEQWRLQMLGDRDRIRQEIMRETDARYREHIEKHGRLYQTEVALRIETEKQLAHRTPEEELICSS
;
A
#
# COMPACT_ATOMS: atom_id res chain seq x y z
N MET A 1 38.41 22.88 -37.47
CA MET A 1 37.16 22.16 -37.12
C MET A 1 37.13 21.83 -35.63
N ARG A 2 36.04 22.17 -34.92
CA ARG A 2 35.90 21.93 -33.47
C ARG A 2 35.71 20.44 -33.11
N ALA A 3 35.07 19.66 -33.98
CA ALA A 3 34.80 18.22 -33.77
C ALA A 3 36.07 17.37 -33.54
N ARG A 4 37.19 17.72 -34.21
CA ARG A 4 38.46 17.02 -34.02
C ARG A 4 38.99 17.12 -32.58
N ARG A 5 38.71 18.22 -31.88
CA ARG A 5 39.15 18.43 -30.49
C ARG A 5 38.36 17.61 -29.47
N LEU A 6 37.15 17.17 -29.84
CA LEU A 6 36.29 16.34 -28.99
C LEU A 6 36.42 14.85 -29.29
N HIS A 7 37.14 14.47 -30.35
CA HIS A 7 37.29 13.08 -30.76
C HIS A 7 38.45 12.43 -29.96
N PRO A 8 38.17 11.44 -29.08
CA PRO A 8 39.17 10.89 -28.16
C PRO A 8 40.37 10.27 -28.89
N GLY A 9 40.15 9.63 -30.04
CA GLY A 9 41.25 9.12 -30.85
C GLY A 9 42.14 10.20 -31.44
N ALA A 10 41.57 11.34 -31.86
CA ALA A 10 42.33 12.40 -32.50
C ALA A 10 43.17 13.14 -31.46
N LEU A 11 42.60 13.38 -30.28
CA LEU A 11 43.30 13.94 -29.14
C LEU A 11 44.45 13.03 -28.67
N ALA A 12 44.22 11.71 -28.58
CA ALA A 12 45.26 10.76 -28.21
C ALA A 12 46.44 10.73 -29.21
N LYS A 13 46.15 10.80 -30.52
CA LYS A 13 47.18 10.89 -31.57
C LYS A 13 47.96 12.21 -31.50
N ASP A 14 47.26 13.33 -31.41
CA ASP A 14 47.88 14.66 -31.37
C ASP A 14 48.76 14.80 -30.11
N THR A 15 48.31 14.27 -28.96
CA THR A 15 49.09 14.20 -27.71
C THR A 15 50.35 13.35 -27.87
N ALA A 16 50.24 12.16 -28.46
CA ALA A 16 51.40 11.30 -28.70
C ALA A 16 52.45 11.95 -29.62
N LEU A 17 52.01 12.64 -30.68
CA LEU A 17 52.90 13.37 -31.58
C LEU A 17 53.56 14.58 -30.90
N GLN A 18 52.84 15.29 -30.03
CA GLN A 18 53.40 16.39 -29.23
C GLN A 18 54.49 15.91 -28.26
N HIS A 19 54.41 14.68 -27.78
CA HIS A 19 55.45 14.03 -26.97
C HIS A 19 56.57 13.38 -27.79
N GLY A 20 56.68 13.70 -29.08
CA GLY A 20 57.77 13.23 -29.95
C GLY A 20 57.61 11.78 -30.44
N ALA A 21 56.42 11.18 -30.32
CA ALA A 21 56.19 9.85 -30.84
C ALA A 21 56.22 9.83 -32.38
N THR A 22 56.64 8.71 -32.96
CA THR A 22 56.55 8.51 -34.41
C THR A 22 55.10 8.48 -34.88
N ASN A 23 54.85 8.78 -36.16
CA ASN A 23 53.50 8.69 -36.75
C ASN A 23 52.85 7.31 -36.53
N ARG A 24 53.64 6.24 -36.59
CA ARG A 24 53.17 4.87 -36.32
C ARG A 24 52.70 4.70 -34.86
N ALA A 25 53.44 5.28 -33.91
CA ALA A 25 53.06 5.26 -32.50
C ALA A 25 51.82 6.14 -32.23
N GLY A 26 51.70 7.29 -32.91
CA GLY A 26 50.49 8.11 -32.89
C GLY A 26 49.26 7.38 -33.43
N ASP A 27 49.40 6.62 -34.52
CA ASP A 27 48.30 5.79 -35.06
C ASP A 27 47.95 4.60 -34.15
N ALA A 28 48.89 4.12 -33.35
CA ALA A 28 48.62 3.11 -32.33
C ALA A 28 47.81 3.71 -31.17
N ALA A 29 48.19 4.91 -30.69
CA ALA A 29 47.46 5.66 -29.66
C ALA A 29 46.02 5.97 -30.11
N TYR A 30 45.83 6.39 -31.36
CA TYR A 30 44.51 6.58 -31.96
C TYR A 30 43.64 5.32 -31.87
N ARG A 31 44.17 4.17 -32.29
CA ARG A 31 43.44 2.90 -32.32
C ARG A 31 43.12 2.37 -30.92
N ALA A 32 43.99 2.64 -29.94
CA ALA A 32 43.75 2.30 -28.54
C ALA A 32 42.58 3.12 -27.97
N ALA A 33 42.64 4.45 -28.07
CA ALA A 33 41.57 5.34 -27.59
C ALA A 33 40.22 5.06 -28.26
N MET A 34 40.21 4.71 -29.55
CA MET A 34 38.98 4.32 -30.25
C MET A 34 38.44 2.95 -29.84
N ARG A 35 39.29 2.05 -29.36
CA ARG A 35 38.87 0.78 -28.77
C ARG A 35 38.23 1.04 -27.42
N ASP A 36 38.87 1.80 -26.54
CA ASP A 36 38.33 2.10 -25.21
C ASP A 36 36.99 2.82 -25.25
N LEU A 37 36.79 3.72 -26.23
CA LEU A 37 35.49 4.35 -26.47
C LEU A 37 34.41 3.33 -26.83
N GLN A 38 34.69 2.39 -27.73
CA GLN A 38 33.76 1.32 -28.11
C GLN A 38 33.45 0.41 -26.92
N ASP A 39 34.42 0.20 -26.03
CA ASP A 39 34.30 -0.67 -24.85
C ASP A 39 33.38 -0.04 -23.83
N THR A 40 33.59 1.25 -23.57
CA THR A 40 32.78 2.06 -22.66
C THR A 40 31.34 2.12 -23.14
N TYR A 41 31.13 2.46 -24.42
CA TYR A 41 29.80 2.45 -25.03
C TYR A 41 29.12 1.08 -24.93
N TRP A 42 29.89 0.01 -25.15
CA TRP A 42 29.35 -1.33 -25.05
C TRP A 42 28.90 -1.68 -23.63
N LEU A 43 29.73 -1.37 -22.62
CA LEU A 43 29.43 -1.63 -21.22
C LEU A 43 28.21 -0.85 -20.73
N GLU A 44 28.13 0.43 -21.08
CA GLU A 44 27.09 1.33 -20.56
C GLU A 44 25.73 1.12 -21.25
N VAL A 45 25.72 0.79 -22.55
CA VAL A 45 24.49 0.77 -23.34
C VAL A 45 24.17 -0.64 -23.84
N CYS A 46 25.12 -1.25 -24.55
CA CYS A 46 24.85 -2.50 -25.27
C CYS A 46 24.73 -3.73 -24.36
N ALA A 47 25.44 -3.75 -23.23
CA ALA A 47 25.43 -4.87 -22.30
C ALA A 47 24.04 -5.08 -21.68
N ALA A 48 23.37 -3.99 -21.27
CA ALA A 48 22.00 -4.03 -20.75
C ALA A 48 20.99 -4.54 -21.80
N LEU A 49 21.25 -4.28 -23.08
CA LEU A 49 20.44 -4.74 -24.20
C LEU A 49 20.82 -6.16 -24.68
N GLY A 50 21.77 -6.82 -24.01
CA GLY A 50 22.22 -8.16 -24.37
C GLY A 50 22.95 -8.25 -25.73
N ILE A 51 23.42 -7.12 -26.25
CA ILE A 51 24.25 -7.05 -27.45
C ILE A 51 25.69 -7.39 -27.04
N ARG A 52 26.44 -8.18 -27.82
CA ARG A 52 27.84 -8.52 -27.50
C ARG A 52 28.82 -7.61 -28.23
N ARG A 53 29.91 -7.23 -27.55
CA ARG A 53 30.98 -6.36 -28.06
C ARG A 53 31.70 -6.94 -29.26
N PHE A 54 31.84 -8.26 -29.26
CA PHE A 54 32.55 -8.99 -30.30
C PHE A 54 31.67 -10.13 -30.80
N GLY A 55 31.54 -10.22 -32.13
CA GLY A 55 31.05 -11.41 -32.80
C GLY A 55 32.10 -12.52 -32.84
N PHE A 56 31.67 -13.71 -33.26
CA PHE A 56 32.47 -14.92 -33.40
C PHE A 56 33.84 -14.71 -34.07
N SER A 57 33.93 -13.86 -35.11
CA SER A 57 35.20 -13.66 -35.84
C SER A 57 36.29 -12.93 -35.03
N ARG A 58 35.92 -12.13 -34.01
CA ARG A 58 36.88 -11.31 -33.24
C ARG A 58 37.33 -11.96 -31.93
N ARG A 59 36.55 -12.91 -31.41
CA ARG A 59 36.97 -13.82 -30.34
C ARG A 59 37.52 -15.04 -31.05
N ARG A 60 38.81 -15.40 -30.91
CA ARG A 60 39.38 -16.60 -31.54
C ARG A 60 38.76 -17.87 -30.95
N MET A 61 37.50 -18.11 -31.29
CA MET A 61 36.65 -19.11 -30.70
C MET A 61 36.41 -20.20 -31.74
N THR A 62 36.48 -21.45 -31.32
CA THR A 62 36.16 -22.58 -32.17
C THR A 62 34.66 -22.61 -32.45
N ARG A 63 34.26 -23.24 -33.56
CA ARG A 63 32.84 -23.41 -33.91
C ARG A 63 32.04 -24.11 -32.78
N ALA A 64 32.65 -25.06 -32.08
CA ALA A 64 32.02 -25.78 -30.97
C ALA A 64 31.74 -24.87 -29.77
N GLU A 65 32.69 -24.02 -29.39
CA GLU A 65 32.52 -23.04 -28.31
C GLU A 65 31.43 -22.01 -28.64
N TRP A 66 31.31 -21.60 -29.91
CA TRP A 66 30.20 -20.74 -30.36
C TRP A 66 28.83 -21.38 -30.20
N HIS A 67 28.68 -22.65 -30.59
CA HIS A 67 27.43 -23.36 -30.41
C HIS A 67 27.06 -23.50 -28.93
N LYS A 68 28.03 -23.81 -28.06
CA LYS A 68 27.82 -23.85 -26.59
C LYS A 68 27.38 -22.49 -26.06
N GLU A 69 28.06 -21.40 -26.43
CA GLU A 69 27.74 -20.05 -25.96
C GLU A 69 26.36 -19.57 -26.45
N LYS A 70 25.93 -20.02 -27.64
CA LYS A 70 24.58 -19.75 -28.18
C LYS A 70 23.49 -20.49 -27.40
N ILE A 71 23.73 -21.75 -27.04
CA ILE A 71 22.80 -22.54 -26.22
C ILE A 71 22.63 -21.90 -24.84
N VAL A 72 23.74 -21.61 -24.15
CA VAL A 72 23.72 -20.95 -22.83
C VAL A 72 22.93 -19.64 -22.90
N ARG A 73 23.16 -18.81 -23.93
CA ARG A 73 22.40 -17.56 -24.11
C ARG A 73 20.89 -17.80 -24.24
N ASN A 74 20.50 -18.77 -25.04
CA ASN A 74 19.09 -19.06 -25.27
C ASN A 74 18.43 -19.58 -23.98
N CYS A 75 19.13 -20.42 -23.21
CA CYS A 75 18.68 -20.90 -21.92
C CYS A 75 18.56 -19.76 -20.90
N SER A 76 19.57 -18.88 -20.79
CA SER A 76 19.53 -17.72 -19.89
C SER A 76 18.37 -16.79 -20.24
N ARG A 77 18.18 -16.46 -21.52
CA ARG A 77 17.04 -15.62 -21.96
C ARG A 77 15.69 -16.25 -21.60
N ALA A 78 15.55 -17.57 -21.77
CA ALA A 78 14.32 -18.27 -21.39
C ALA A 78 14.10 -18.25 -19.87
N ALA A 79 15.18 -18.36 -19.08
CA ALA A 79 15.12 -18.25 -17.62
C ALA A 79 14.73 -16.83 -17.17
N ASP A 80 15.30 -15.79 -17.79
CA ASP A 80 14.99 -14.39 -17.49
C ASP A 80 13.51 -14.06 -17.78
N VAL A 81 12.96 -14.58 -18.88
CA VAL A 81 11.53 -14.41 -19.20
C VAL A 81 10.66 -15.06 -18.13
N LYS A 82 10.96 -16.29 -17.71
CA LYS A 82 10.22 -16.97 -16.64
C LYS A 82 10.31 -16.23 -15.30
N LEU A 83 11.51 -15.77 -14.93
CA LEU A 83 11.71 -14.94 -13.74
C LEU A 83 10.88 -13.65 -13.79
N GLY A 84 10.80 -13.02 -14.96
CA GLY A 84 9.95 -11.86 -15.20
C GLY A 84 8.45 -12.17 -14.99
N GLU A 85 7.97 -13.28 -15.54
CA GLU A 85 6.58 -13.74 -15.37
C GLU A 85 6.26 -14.06 -13.90
N ASP A 86 7.13 -14.80 -13.21
CA ASP A 86 6.94 -15.16 -11.81
C ASP A 86 6.98 -13.93 -10.90
N MET A 87 7.85 -12.97 -11.18
CA MET A 87 7.89 -11.69 -10.48
C MET A 87 6.56 -10.93 -10.61
N GLN A 88 5.93 -10.96 -11.80
CA GLN A 88 4.62 -10.33 -11.98
C GLN A 88 3.53 -11.07 -11.20
N ARG A 89 3.55 -12.40 -11.19
CA ARG A 89 2.61 -13.21 -10.38
C ARG A 89 2.74 -12.91 -8.88
N VAL A 90 3.96 -12.78 -8.38
CA VAL A 90 4.21 -12.41 -6.98
C VAL A 90 3.68 -11.00 -6.69
N LYS A 91 3.89 -10.04 -7.60
CA LYS A 91 3.36 -8.68 -7.45
C LYS A 91 1.83 -8.65 -7.42
N THR A 92 1.16 -9.39 -8.29
CA THR A 92 -0.30 -9.46 -8.31
C THR A 92 -0.83 -10.10 -7.04
N ALA A 93 -0.25 -11.22 -6.61
CA ALA A 93 -0.63 -11.89 -5.37
C ALA A 93 -0.40 -11.00 -4.13
N ALA A 94 0.70 -10.25 -4.09
CA ALA A 94 0.97 -9.30 -3.02
C ALA A 94 -0.05 -8.14 -2.98
N ALA A 95 -0.44 -7.63 -4.16
CA ALA A 95 -1.47 -6.60 -4.26
C ALA A 95 -2.85 -7.12 -3.81
N GLU A 96 -3.18 -8.37 -4.12
CA GLU A 96 -4.40 -9.02 -3.61
C GLU A 96 -4.35 -9.13 -2.09
N LEU A 97 -3.27 -9.67 -1.51
CA LEU A 97 -3.12 -9.78 -0.05
C LEU A 97 -3.27 -8.44 0.67
N LEU A 98 -2.75 -7.36 0.09
CA LEU A 98 -2.91 -6.02 0.66
C LEU A 98 -4.38 -5.57 0.69
N LYS A 99 -5.14 -5.87 -0.37
CA LYS A 99 -6.60 -5.58 -0.39
C LYS A 99 -7.32 -6.37 0.69
N TRP A 100 -7.06 -7.67 0.80
CA TRP A 100 -7.63 -8.50 1.85
C TRP A 100 -7.32 -7.97 3.25
N GLN A 101 -6.09 -7.50 3.48
CA GLN A 101 -5.71 -6.90 4.75
C GLN A 101 -6.51 -5.61 5.03
N GLN A 102 -6.68 -4.74 4.04
CA GLN A 102 -7.49 -3.53 4.17
C GLN A 102 -8.96 -3.85 4.44
N ASP A 103 -9.52 -4.83 3.75
CA ASP A 103 -10.92 -5.26 3.93
C ASP A 103 -11.13 -5.83 5.34
N LEU A 104 -10.18 -6.61 5.86
CA LEU A 104 -10.21 -7.12 7.24
C LEU A 104 -10.15 -5.98 8.28
N GLU A 105 -9.31 -4.98 8.05
CA GLU A 105 -9.22 -3.81 8.93
C GLU A 105 -10.51 -2.98 8.89
N GLN A 106 -11.09 -2.77 7.71
CA GLN A 106 -12.37 -2.09 7.56
C GLN A 106 -13.50 -2.85 8.26
N TRP A 107 -13.57 -4.17 8.07
CA TRP A 107 -14.57 -5.00 8.72
C TRP A 107 -14.42 -4.96 10.25
N ARG A 108 -13.18 -4.99 10.76
CA ARG A 108 -12.91 -4.84 12.19
C ARG A 108 -13.42 -3.50 12.74
N LEU A 109 -13.19 -2.41 12.01
CA LEU A 109 -13.67 -1.08 12.41
C LEU A 109 -15.20 -0.99 12.37
N GLN A 110 -15.83 -1.57 11.35
CA GLN A 110 -17.28 -1.67 11.25
C GLN A 110 -17.86 -2.41 12.45
N MET A 111 -17.32 -3.59 12.78
CA MET A 111 -17.78 -4.39 13.92
C MET A 111 -17.64 -3.67 15.26
N LEU A 112 -16.58 -2.87 15.44
CA LEU A 112 -16.43 -2.02 16.63
C LEU A 112 -17.49 -0.91 16.68
N GLY A 113 -17.76 -0.27 15.54
CA GLY A 113 -18.81 0.75 15.42
C GLY A 113 -20.21 0.18 15.67
N ASP A 114 -20.52 -0.98 15.10
CA ASP A 114 -21.80 -1.67 15.29
C ASP A 114 -22.00 -2.08 16.75
N ARG A 115 -20.96 -2.58 17.42
CA ARG A 115 -21.01 -2.88 18.86
C ARG A 115 -21.35 -1.65 19.69
N ASP A 116 -20.71 -0.52 19.40
CA ASP A 116 -20.95 0.73 20.13
C ASP A 116 -22.34 1.29 19.84
N ARG A 117 -22.85 1.14 18.60
CA ARG A 117 -24.22 1.49 18.23
C ARG A 117 -25.25 0.65 18.98
N ILE A 118 -25.10 -0.68 19.00
CA ILE A 118 -25.98 -1.59 19.74
C ILE A 118 -25.99 -1.22 21.22
N ARG A 119 -24.83 -0.92 21.80
CA ARG A 119 -24.72 -0.49 23.20
C ARG A 119 -25.48 0.81 23.46
N GLN A 120 -25.39 1.78 22.57
CA GLN A 120 -26.12 3.05 22.69
C GLN A 120 -27.62 2.86 22.54
N GLU A 121 -28.07 2.00 21.61
CA GLU A 121 -29.48 1.68 21.43
C GLU A 121 -30.06 1.02 22.69
N ILE A 122 -29.36 0.01 23.25
CA ILE A 122 -29.75 -0.62 24.51
C ILE A 122 -29.84 0.41 25.64
N MET A 123 -28.83 1.28 25.79
CA MET A 123 -28.83 2.31 26.83
C MET A 123 -30.01 3.29 26.69
N ARG A 124 -30.32 3.71 25.45
CA ARG A 124 -31.46 4.60 25.18
C ARG A 124 -32.79 3.92 25.50
N GLU A 125 -32.94 2.66 25.12
CA GLU A 125 -34.15 1.89 25.42
C GLU A 125 -34.31 1.68 26.93
N THR A 126 -33.23 1.36 27.65
CA THR A 126 -33.29 1.22 29.10
C THR A 126 -33.64 2.53 29.77
N ASP A 127 -33.01 3.63 29.37
CA ASP A 127 -33.28 4.96 29.92
C ASP A 127 -34.74 5.39 29.66
N ALA A 128 -35.27 5.11 28.47
CA ALA A 128 -36.66 5.40 28.13
C ALA A 128 -37.63 4.62 29.02
N ARG A 129 -37.38 3.31 29.21
CA ARG A 129 -38.18 2.45 30.09
C ARG A 129 -38.14 2.92 31.53
N TYR A 130 -36.95 3.29 32.04
CA TYR A 130 -36.83 3.83 33.39
C TYR A 130 -37.61 5.12 33.58
N ARG A 131 -37.55 6.05 32.61
CA ARG A 131 -38.31 7.30 32.66
C ARG A 131 -39.82 7.05 32.67
N GLU A 132 -40.31 6.20 31.78
CA GLU A 132 -41.74 5.86 31.72
C GLU A 132 -42.23 5.25 33.05
N HIS A 133 -41.41 4.39 33.64
CA HIS A 133 -41.71 3.78 34.94
C HIS A 133 -41.77 4.82 36.07
N ILE A 134 -40.81 5.75 36.13
CA ILE A 134 -40.79 6.84 37.10
C ILE A 134 -42.02 7.75 36.91
N GLU A 135 -42.35 8.13 35.68
CA GLU A 135 -43.53 8.95 35.38
C GLU A 135 -44.83 8.26 35.79
N LYS A 136 -44.93 6.95 35.57
CA LYS A 136 -46.08 6.15 36.01
C LYS A 136 -46.21 6.16 37.54
N HIS A 137 -45.12 5.96 38.26
CA HIS A 137 -45.13 6.04 39.73
C HIS A 137 -45.46 7.45 40.23
N GLY A 138 -44.94 8.49 39.59
CA GLY A 138 -45.28 9.88 39.90
C GLY A 138 -46.77 10.17 39.73
N ARG A 139 -47.38 9.67 38.65
CA ARG A 139 -48.83 9.79 38.42
C ARG A 139 -49.65 9.08 39.50
N LEU A 140 -49.28 7.86 39.87
CA LEU A 140 -49.95 7.11 40.94
C LEU A 140 -49.90 7.87 42.27
N TYR A 141 -48.72 8.38 42.64
CA TYR A 141 -48.55 9.18 43.85
C TYR A 141 -49.44 10.43 43.84
N GLN A 142 -49.49 11.16 42.71
CA GLN A 142 -50.36 12.32 42.56
C GLN A 142 -51.85 11.96 42.71
N THR A 143 -52.28 10.83 42.14
CA THR A 143 -53.67 10.36 42.30
C THR A 143 -53.99 9.99 43.74
N GLU A 144 -53.07 9.35 44.46
CA GLU A 144 -53.26 9.03 45.88
C GLU A 144 -53.37 10.29 46.73
N VAL A 145 -52.53 11.30 46.48
CA VAL A 145 -52.60 12.59 47.18
C VAL A 145 -53.94 13.28 46.91
N ALA A 146 -54.40 13.28 45.65
CA ALA A 146 -55.69 13.87 45.29
C ALA A 146 -56.86 13.17 46.00
N LEU A 147 -56.86 11.83 46.03
CA LEU A 147 -57.86 11.04 46.75
C LEU A 147 -57.86 11.34 48.25
N ARG A 148 -56.68 11.46 48.88
CA ARG A 148 -56.59 11.83 50.31
C ARG A 148 -57.23 13.19 50.57
N ILE A 149 -56.91 14.19 49.77
CA ILE A 149 -57.49 15.54 49.88
C ILE A 149 -59.02 15.48 49.70
N GLU A 150 -59.52 14.69 48.73
CA GLU A 150 -60.95 14.49 48.51
C GLU A 150 -61.63 13.87 49.73
N THR A 151 -61.05 12.80 50.29
CA THR A 151 -61.60 12.13 51.49
C THR A 151 -61.58 13.02 52.72
N GLU A 152 -60.53 13.83 52.91
CA GLU A 152 -60.45 14.80 54.01
C GLU A 152 -61.56 15.86 53.90
N LYS A 153 -61.85 16.34 52.67
CA LYS A 153 -62.98 17.26 52.43
C LYS A 153 -64.33 16.60 52.73
N GLN A 154 -64.51 15.34 52.35
CA GLN A 154 -65.74 14.58 52.62
C GLN A 154 -65.96 14.40 54.13
N LEU A 155 -64.90 14.08 54.88
CA LEU A 155 -64.94 13.97 56.34
C LEU A 155 -65.25 15.32 57.01
N ALA A 156 -64.71 16.43 56.50
CA ALA A 156 -64.96 17.77 57.02
C ALA A 156 -66.38 18.31 56.74
N HIS A 157 -67.13 17.71 55.82
CA HIS A 157 -68.50 18.10 55.47
C HIS A 157 -69.58 17.13 56.00
N ARG A 158 -69.20 16.11 56.77
CA ARG A 158 -70.13 15.25 57.48
C ARG A 158 -70.74 16.00 58.68
N THR A 159 -72.07 16.13 58.71
CA THR A 159 -72.79 16.74 59.83
C THR A 159 -73.00 15.71 60.96
N PRO A 160 -73.19 16.14 62.22
CA PRO A 160 -73.19 15.26 63.40
C PRO A 160 -74.31 14.22 63.46
N GLU A 161 -75.30 14.26 62.57
CA GLU A 161 -76.44 13.33 62.59
C GLU A 161 -76.09 11.94 62.03
N GLU A 162 -75.00 11.78 61.26
CA GLU A 162 -74.59 10.49 60.68
C GLU A 162 -73.68 9.63 61.59
N GLU A 163 -73.08 10.19 62.64
CA GLU A 163 -72.17 9.44 63.53
C GLU A 163 -72.90 8.53 64.54
N LEU A 164 -74.22 8.71 64.74
CA LEU A 164 -75.02 7.94 65.70
C LEU A 164 -75.46 6.54 65.21
N ILE A 165 -75.23 6.17 63.94
CA ILE A 165 -75.76 4.91 63.37
C ILE A 165 -74.70 3.79 63.31
N CYS A 166 -73.40 4.07 63.44
CA CYS A 166 -72.32 3.06 63.32
C CYS A 166 -71.73 2.55 64.65
N SER A 167 -72.34 2.83 65.80
CA SER A 167 -71.87 2.36 67.13
C SER A 167 -72.80 1.35 67.83
N SER A 168 -73.66 0.64 67.10
CA SER A 168 -74.47 -0.50 67.60
C SER A 168 -74.19 -1.74 66.78
#